data_AF-A0A497DU26-F1
#
_entry.id   AF-A0A497DU26-F1
#
_cell.length_a   1.000
_cell.length_b   1.000
_cell.length_c   1.000
_cell.angle_alpha   90.00
_cell.angle_beta   90.00
_cell.angle_gamma   90.00
#
_symmetry.space_group_name_H-M   'P 1'
#
loop_
_entity.id
_entity.type
_entity.pdbx_description
1 polymer ?
#
loop_
_entity_poly.entity_id
_entity_poly.type
_entity_poly.pdbx_seq_one_letter_code
_entity_poly.pdbx_strand_id
1 'polypeptide(L)'
;MYPHVAHGEALAILYPACTRFTEQAAVKVYAFMARVLNPGLKAAADAEAAGKAHDEIVKFLKSIGLYKSLKDVGMPEEEFEALAKQSMVLPDYQGNPRIATYEDMLELVKEAYYQYNSKG
;
A
#
# COMPACT_ATOMS: atom_id res chain seq x y z
N MET A 1 3.23 -9.99 15.92
CA MET A 1 2.11 -10.87 15.52
C MET A 1 2.59 -11.98 14.59
N TYR A 2 3.36 -11.70 13.52
CA TYR A 2 3.83 -12.71 12.55
C TYR A 2 5.37 -12.71 12.36
N PRO A 3 6.17 -13.31 13.27
CA PRO A 3 7.64 -13.21 13.23
C PRO A 3 8.29 -13.98 12.06
N HIS A 4 7.55 -14.85 11.39
CA HIS A 4 8.02 -15.62 10.23
C HIS A 4 7.90 -14.85 8.91
N VAL A 5 7.15 -13.74 8.87
CA VAL A 5 7.04 -12.87 7.69
C VAL A 5 8.21 -11.90 7.71
N ALA A 6 9.01 -11.90 6.65
CA ALA A 6 10.13 -10.98 6.55
C ALA A 6 9.64 -9.53 6.52
N HIS A 7 10.38 -8.61 7.14
CA HIS A 7 9.96 -7.20 7.21
C HIS A 7 9.70 -6.58 5.82
N GLY A 8 10.58 -6.85 4.85
CA GLY A 8 10.40 -6.37 3.47
C GLY A 8 9.18 -6.97 2.76
N GLU A 9 8.81 -8.22 3.08
CA GLU A 9 7.61 -8.87 2.56
C GLU A 9 6.35 -8.23 3.16
N ALA A 10 6.33 -7.96 4.47
CA ALA A 10 5.22 -7.25 5.11
C ALA A 10 5.01 -5.86 4.50
N LEU A 11 6.09 -5.11 4.23
CA LEU A 11 6.00 -3.81 3.56
C LEU A 11 5.45 -3.94 2.13
N ALA A 12 5.92 -4.94 1.37
CA ALA A 12 5.43 -5.21 0.03
C ALA A 12 3.92 -5.50 -0.01
N ILE A 13 3.39 -6.23 0.96
CA ILE A 13 1.96 -6.50 1.13
C ILE A 13 1.18 -5.19 1.32
N LEU A 14 1.70 -4.23 2.11
CA LEU A 14 1.00 -3.00 2.45
C LEU A 14 1.12 -1.88 1.39
N TYR A 15 2.19 -1.85 0.60
CA TYR A 15 2.43 -0.74 -0.34
C TYR A 15 1.27 -0.42 -1.30
N PRO A 16 0.56 -1.40 -1.89
CA PRO A 16 -0.59 -1.11 -2.75
C PRO A 16 -1.69 -0.31 -2.06
N ALA A 17 -2.09 -0.72 -0.85
CA ALA A 17 -3.14 -0.08 -0.06
C ALA A 17 -2.70 1.32 0.42
N CYS A 18 -1.49 1.42 0.98
CA CYS A 18 -0.93 2.70 1.41
C CYS A 18 -0.77 3.69 0.25
N THR A 19 -0.44 3.21 -0.95
CA THR A 19 -0.32 4.05 -2.14
C THR A 19 -1.66 4.67 -2.51
N ARG A 20 -2.74 3.89 -2.63
CA ARG A 20 -4.08 4.44 -2.93
C ARG A 20 -4.53 5.44 -1.87
N PHE A 21 -4.24 5.13 -0.60
CA PHE A 21 -4.65 5.96 0.52
C PHE A 21 -3.96 7.33 0.53
N THR A 22 -2.66 7.38 0.22
CA THR A 22 -1.83 8.57 0.38
C THR A 22 -1.62 9.37 -0.91
N GLU A 23 -1.77 8.79 -2.10
CA GLU A 23 -1.36 9.43 -3.38
C GLU A 23 -1.93 10.84 -3.60
N GLN A 24 -3.20 11.06 -3.22
CA GLN A 24 -3.86 12.36 -3.38
C GLN A 24 -3.31 13.43 -2.42
N ALA A 25 -2.79 13.03 -1.26
CA ALA A 25 -2.16 13.94 -0.29
C ALA A 25 -0.70 14.27 -0.66
N ALA A 26 -0.08 13.50 -1.55
CA ALA A 26 1.33 13.64 -1.93
C ALA A 26 1.56 13.50 -3.44
N VAL A 27 0.72 14.15 -4.24
CA VAL A 27 0.65 14.01 -5.71
C VAL A 27 2.02 14.03 -6.39
N LYS A 28 2.88 15.01 -6.09
CA LYS A 28 4.20 15.12 -6.74
C LYS A 28 5.11 13.93 -6.46
N VAL A 29 5.08 13.40 -5.24
CA VAL A 29 5.92 12.25 -4.82
C VAL A 29 5.44 10.99 -5.52
N TYR A 30 4.13 10.75 -5.55
CA TYR A 30 3.56 9.57 -6.20
C TYR A 30 3.62 9.66 -7.72
N ALA A 31 3.50 10.85 -8.32
CA ALA A 31 3.76 11.07 -9.74
C ALA A 31 5.21 10.75 -10.12
N PHE A 32 6.17 11.16 -9.28
CA PHE A 32 7.58 10.81 -9.48
C PHE A 32 7.79 9.29 -9.39
N MET A 33 7.27 8.64 -8.34
CA MET A 33 7.35 7.18 -8.18
C MET A 33 6.76 6.45 -9.39
N ALA A 34 5.57 6.84 -9.83
CA ALA A 34 4.91 6.23 -10.99
C ALA A 34 5.74 6.36 -12.28
N ARG A 35 6.40 7.51 -12.50
CA ARG A 35 7.28 7.73 -13.66
C ARG A 35 8.58 6.92 -13.59
N VAL A 36 9.10 6.67 -12.40
CA VAL A 36 10.27 5.80 -12.20
C VAL A 36 9.91 4.35 -12.55
N LEU A 37 8.72 3.89 -12.15
CA LEU A 37 8.23 2.54 -12.46
C LEU A 37 7.76 2.40 -13.91
N ASN A 38 7.23 3.48 -14.50
CA ASN A 38 6.73 3.53 -15.87
C ASN A 38 7.18 4.82 -16.58
N PRO A 39 8.27 4.77 -17.36
CA PRO A 39 8.76 5.90 -18.15
C PRO A 39 7.76 6.47 -19.15
N GLY A 40 6.71 5.72 -19.52
CA GLY A 40 5.63 6.18 -20.38
C GLY A 40 4.80 7.33 -19.78
N LEU A 41 4.84 7.50 -18.45
CA LEU A 41 4.12 8.58 -17.74
C LEU A 41 4.92 9.90 -17.69
N LYS A 42 6.09 9.98 -18.33
CA LYS A 42 6.98 11.15 -18.23
C LYS A 42 6.31 12.46 -18.68
N ALA A 43 5.43 12.39 -19.68
CA ALA A 43 4.70 13.55 -20.21
C ALA A 43 3.31 13.75 -19.58
N ALA A 44 2.84 12.80 -18.78
CA ALA A 44 1.54 12.90 -18.10
C ALA A 44 1.57 14.00 -17.03
N ALA A 45 0.41 14.63 -16.78
CA ALA A 45 0.27 15.59 -15.69
C ALA A 45 0.50 14.90 -14.33
N ASP A 46 0.96 15.63 -13.32
CA ASP A 46 1.27 15.05 -12.01
C ASP A 46 0.07 14.32 -11.39
N ALA A 47 -1.14 14.87 -11.51
CA ALA A 47 -2.35 14.22 -11.00
C ALA A 47 -2.66 12.89 -11.70
N GLU A 48 -2.46 12.84 -13.03
CA GLU A 48 -2.66 11.62 -13.81
C GLU A 48 -1.60 10.57 -13.48
N ALA A 49 -0.32 10.96 -13.43
CA ALA A 49 0.77 10.08 -13.07
C ALA A 49 0.63 9.55 -11.64
N ALA A 50 0.25 10.41 -10.69
CA ALA A 50 -0.02 10.00 -9.31
C ALA A 50 -1.18 9.00 -9.23
N GLY A 51 -2.28 9.23 -9.96
CA GLY A 51 -3.41 8.28 -10.01
C GLY A 51 -3.09 6.94 -10.67
N LYS A 52 -1.92 6.79 -11.29
CA LYS A 52 -1.39 5.51 -11.80
C LYS A 52 -0.41 4.84 -10.84
N ALA A 53 -0.02 5.50 -9.76
CA ALA A 53 0.98 5.00 -8.83
C ALA A 53 0.64 3.63 -8.24
N HIS A 54 -0.63 3.42 -7.87
CA HIS A 54 -1.09 2.13 -7.38
C HIS A 54 -0.90 1.00 -8.41
N ASP A 55 -1.35 1.21 -9.66
CA ASP A 55 -1.26 0.16 -10.67
C ASP A 55 0.21 -0.17 -11.01
N GLU A 56 1.08 0.84 -11.04
CA GLU A 56 2.50 0.63 -11.30
C GLU A 56 3.23 -0.07 -10.15
N ILE A 57 2.92 0.24 -8.88
CA ILE A 57 3.51 -0.50 -7.75
C ILE A 57 3.02 -1.95 -7.72
N VAL A 58 1.75 -2.21 -8.02
CA VAL A 58 1.20 -3.57 -8.13
C VAL A 58 1.90 -4.34 -9.25
N LYS A 59 2.05 -3.73 -10.43
CA LYS A 59 2.75 -4.34 -11.56
C LYS A 59 4.20 -4.66 -11.22
N PHE A 60 4.90 -3.75 -10.56
CA PHE A 60 6.28 -3.98 -10.11
C PHE A 60 6.37 -5.14 -9.12
N LEU A 61 5.54 -5.14 -8.06
CA LEU A 61 5.52 -6.22 -7.06
C LEU A 61 5.21 -7.58 -7.69
N LYS A 62 4.28 -7.63 -8.66
CA LYS A 62 3.98 -8.86 -9.42
C LYS A 62 5.20 -9.34 -10.21
N SER A 63 5.94 -8.43 -10.85
CA SER A 63 7.12 -8.76 -11.67
C SER A 63 8.28 -9.38 -10.88
N ILE A 64 8.37 -9.09 -9.58
CA ILE A 64 9.42 -9.60 -8.69
C ILE A 64 8.92 -10.70 -7.73
N GLY A 65 7.67 -11.15 -7.87
CA GLY A 65 7.09 -12.21 -7.03
C GLY A 65 6.78 -11.80 -5.58
N LEU A 66 6.64 -10.49 -5.30
CA LEU A 66 6.33 -9.96 -3.97
C LEU A 66 4.91 -9.40 -3.85
N TYR A 67 4.07 -9.53 -4.87
CA TYR A 67 2.64 -9.22 -4.76
C TYR A 67 1.91 -10.35 -4.01
N LYS A 68 1.85 -10.20 -2.69
CA LYS A 68 1.19 -11.10 -1.75
C LYS A 68 0.18 -10.33 -0.90
N SER A 69 -0.65 -11.05 -0.17
CA SER A 69 -1.64 -10.51 0.75
C SER A 69 -1.36 -10.92 2.20
N LEU A 70 -2.03 -10.26 3.15
CA LEU A 70 -2.03 -10.74 4.55
C LEU A 70 -2.65 -12.14 4.68
N LYS A 71 -3.57 -12.50 3.77
CA LYS A 71 -4.14 -13.85 3.69
C LYS A 71 -3.10 -14.90 3.30
N ASP A 72 -2.22 -14.58 2.35
CA ASP A 72 -1.18 -15.50 1.87
C ASP A 72 -0.14 -15.84 2.95
N VAL A 73 0.02 -14.97 3.95
CA VAL A 73 0.89 -15.18 5.11
C VAL A 73 0.14 -15.73 6.32
N GLY A 74 -1.12 -16.16 6.14
CA GLY A 74 -1.88 -16.87 7.17
C GLY A 74 -2.48 -15.98 8.26
N MET A 75 -2.63 -14.68 8.04
CA MET A 75 -3.37 -13.83 8.96
C MET A 75 -4.88 -14.17 8.90
N PRO A 76 -5.56 -14.41 10.03
CA PRO A 76 -7.00 -14.64 10.05
C PRO A 76 -7.78 -13.31 10.02
N GLU A 77 -9.03 -13.32 9.53
CA GLU A 77 -9.84 -12.10 9.40
C GLU A 77 -10.21 -11.47 10.75
N GLU A 78 -10.32 -12.32 11.77
CA GLU A 78 -10.61 -11.93 13.15
C GLU A 78 -9.52 -11.02 13.73
N GLU A 79 -8.33 -10.98 13.14
CA GLU A 79 -7.21 -10.16 13.58
C GLU A 79 -7.15 -8.76 12.93
N PHE A 80 -8.10 -8.40 12.05
CA PHE A 80 -8.09 -7.06 11.41
C PHE A 80 -8.00 -5.92 12.42
N GLU A 81 -8.84 -5.95 13.46
CA GLU A 81 -8.81 -4.92 14.49
C GLU A 81 -7.52 -4.94 15.31
N ALA A 82 -7.01 -6.13 15.63
CA ALA A 82 -5.81 -6.28 16.42
C ALA A 82 -4.59 -5.71 15.67
N LEU A 83 -4.47 -6.02 14.38
CA LEU A 83 -3.40 -5.49 13.54
C LEU A 83 -3.55 -3.97 13.34
N ALA A 84 -4.76 -3.46 13.08
CA ALA A 84 -5.00 -2.03 12.95
C ALA A 84 -4.58 -1.25 14.21
N LYS A 85 -4.98 -1.74 15.40
CA LYS A 85 -4.56 -1.15 16.69
C LYS A 85 -3.03 -1.21 16.85
N GLN A 86 -2.42 -2.35 16.55
CA GLN A 86 -0.97 -2.52 16.66
C GLN A 86 -0.19 -1.57 15.73
N SER A 87 -0.68 -1.34 14.52
CA SER A 87 -0.08 -0.41 13.55
C SER A 87 -0.06 1.05 14.00
N MET A 88 -0.86 1.39 15.02
CA MET A 88 -0.96 2.75 15.57
C MET A 88 -0.27 2.92 16.94
N VAL A 89 0.36 1.86 17.48
CA VAL A 89 1.07 1.92 18.77
C VAL A 89 2.32 2.80 18.68
N LEU A 90 3.05 2.72 17.57
CA LEU A 90 4.22 3.56 17.31
C LEU A 90 3.81 4.79 16.50
N PRO A 91 4.45 5.95 16.70
CA PRO A 91 4.04 7.20 16.08
C PRO A 91 4.42 7.32 14.59
N ASP A 92 5.10 6.33 14.00
CA ASP A 92 5.60 6.38 12.61
C ASP A 92 4.52 6.72 11.57
N TYR A 93 3.29 6.23 11.77
CA TYR A 93 2.17 6.53 10.85
C TYR A 93 1.81 8.02 10.80
N GLN A 94 2.15 8.81 11.83
CA GLN A 94 1.92 10.25 11.88
C GLN A 94 2.84 11.03 10.92
N GLY A 95 3.90 10.39 10.42
CA GLY A 95 4.74 10.93 9.36
C GLY A 95 4.15 10.80 7.95
N ASN A 96 3.02 10.09 7.78
CA ASN A 96 2.38 9.95 6.48
C ASN A 96 1.75 11.30 6.04
N PRO A 97 1.87 11.69 4.76
CA PRO A 97 1.22 12.90 4.22
C PRO A 97 -0.29 12.98 4.48
N ARG A 98 -0.93 11.82 4.62
CA ARG A 98 -2.30 11.67 5.14
C ARG A 98 -2.23 10.86 6.44
N ILE A 99 -2.50 11.49 7.57
CA ILE A 99 -2.54 10.79 8.86
C ILE A 99 -3.81 9.94 8.92
N ALA A 100 -3.65 8.62 9.04
CA ALA A 100 -4.76 7.68 9.11
C ALA A 100 -5.49 7.78 10.46
N THR A 101 -6.83 7.76 10.40
CA THR A 101 -7.65 7.42 11.58
C THR A 101 -7.60 5.92 11.87
N TYR A 102 -8.24 5.49 12.95
CA TYR A 102 -8.40 4.05 13.22
C TYR A 102 -9.20 3.34 12.13
N GLU A 103 -10.26 3.98 11.63
CA GLU A 103 -11.10 3.46 10.57
C GLU A 103 -10.33 3.34 9.25
N ASP A 104 -9.53 4.37 8.91
CA ASP A 104 -8.62 4.32 7.76
C ASP A 104 -7.63 3.15 7.90
N MET A 105 -7.04 2.97 9.08
CA MET A 105 -6.07 1.90 9.33
C MET A 105 -6.72 0.51 9.23
N LEU A 106 -7.96 0.36 9.70
CA LEU A 106 -8.72 -0.88 9.57
C LEU A 106 -9.00 -1.21 8.10
N GLU A 107 -9.37 -0.21 7.29
CA GLU A 107 -9.59 -0.40 5.86
C GLU A 107 -8.29 -0.70 5.11
N LEU A 108 -7.16 -0.08 5.48
CA LEU A 108 -5.83 -0.42 4.94
C LEU A 108 -5.47 -1.89 5.20
N VAL A 109 -5.73 -2.39 6.42
CA VAL A 109 -5.51 -3.80 6.78
C VAL A 109 -6.40 -4.72 5.92
N LYS A 110 -7.68 -4.40 5.77
CA LYS A 110 -8.60 -5.19 4.93
C LYS A 110 -8.18 -5.17 3.46
N GLU A 111 -7.80 -4.01 2.92
CA GLU A 111 -7.34 -3.90 1.54
C GLU A 111 -6.07 -4.72 1.32
N ALA A 112 -5.12 -4.68 2.24
CA ALA A 112 -3.91 -5.51 2.19
C ALA A 112 -4.18 -7.02 2.36
N TYR A 113 -5.26 -7.38 3.06
CA TYR A 113 -5.71 -8.77 3.17
C TYR A 113 -6.38 -9.28 1.90
N TYR A 114 -7.27 -8.51 1.30
CA TYR A 114 -7.99 -8.92 0.10
C TYR A 114 -7.21 -8.66 -1.20
N GLN A 115 -6.22 -7.76 -1.16
CA GLN A 115 -5.51 -7.25 -2.33
C GLN A 115 -6.48 -6.99 -3.49
N TYR A 116 -7.46 -6.10 -3.28
CA TYR A 116 -8.50 -5.83 -4.27
C TYR A 116 -7.85 -5.56 -5.63
N ASN A 117 -7.95 -6.53 -6.54
CA ASN A 117 -7.44 -6.38 -7.88
C ASN A 117 -8.20 -5.18 -8.49
N SER A 118 -7.49 -4.10 -8.85
CA SER A 118 -7.99 -3.21 -9.88
C SER A 118 -8.26 -4.12 -11.08
N LYS A 119 -9.53 -4.24 -11.45
CA LYS A 119 -9.96 -5.07 -12.57
C LYS A 119 -9.06 -4.75 -13.76
N GLY A 120 -8.39 -5.79 -14.28
CA GLY A 120 -7.69 -5.72 -15.56
C GLY A 120 -8.63 -5.43 -16.70
#